data_AF-A0A353U3D0-F1
#
_entry.id   AF-A0A353U3D0-F1
#
_cell.length_a   1.000
_cell.length_b   1.000
_cell.length_c   1.000
_cell.angle_alpha   90.00
_cell.angle_beta   90.00
_cell.angle_gamma   90.00
#
_symmetry.space_group_name_H-M   'P 1'
#
loop_
_entity.id
_entity.type
_entity.pdbx_description
1 polymer ?
#
loop_
_entity_poly.entity_id
_entity_poly.type
_entity_poly.pdbx_seq_one_letter_code
_entity_poly.pdbx_strand_id
1 'polypeptide(L)'
;TGSMRETIEATNYRREKQLKYNEKNGIIPRQVIRKKGSTMPGKKSESLPGAYVEPENIDIAADPVVALMSPKALEKAIDKTRKSMEAAAKELDFISAAQYRDEMYRLQDLLKQRKNP
;
A
#
# COMPACT_ATOMS: atom_id res chain seq x y z
N THR A 1 -3.38 18.30 -34.15
CA THR A 1 -3.28 19.59 -33.41
C THR A 1 -1.83 19.98 -33.30
N GLY A 2 -1.49 21.27 -33.45
CA GLY A 2 -0.11 21.77 -33.37
C GLY A 2 0.56 21.49 -32.02
N SER A 3 -0.19 21.58 -30.93
CA SER A 3 0.31 21.36 -29.56
C SER A 3 0.85 19.95 -29.31
N MET A 4 0.26 18.93 -29.95
CA MET A 4 0.80 17.56 -29.87
C MET A 4 2.14 17.46 -30.59
N ARG A 5 2.27 18.11 -31.74
CA ARG A 5 3.50 18.11 -32.54
C ARG A 5 4.65 18.78 -31.78
N GLU A 6 4.43 19.95 -31.20
CA GLU A 6 5.42 20.65 -30.38
C GLU A 6 5.87 19.81 -29.18
N THR A 7 4.94 19.14 -28.50
CA THR A 7 5.25 18.28 -27.35
C THR A 7 6.11 17.09 -27.75
N ILE A 8 5.82 16.46 -28.89
CA ILE A 8 6.59 15.34 -29.43
C ILE A 8 8.00 15.79 -29.83
N GLU A 9 8.12 16.90 -30.54
CA GLU A 9 9.41 17.46 -30.98
C GLU A 9 10.29 17.82 -29.77
N ALA A 10 9.74 18.49 -28.76
CA ALA A 10 10.46 18.81 -27.53
C ALA A 10 10.91 17.57 -26.75
N THR A 11 10.08 16.53 -26.71
CA THR A 11 10.40 15.26 -26.03
C THR A 11 11.54 14.53 -26.74
N ASN A 12 11.51 14.48 -28.07
CA ASN A 12 12.55 13.86 -28.89
C ASN A 12 13.87 14.62 -28.76
N TYR A 13 13.83 15.96 -28.84
CA TYR A 13 15.00 16.81 -28.65
C TYR A 13 15.69 16.57 -27.29
N ARG A 14 14.91 16.49 -26.20
CA ARG A 14 15.45 16.19 -24.86
C ARG A 14 16.05 14.78 -24.78
N ARG A 15 15.37 13.79 -25.35
CA ARG A 15 15.82 12.39 -25.36
C ARG A 15 17.14 12.23 -26.11
N GLU A 16 17.29 12.84 -27.28
CA GLU A 16 18.54 12.80 -28.04
C GLU A 16 19.71 13.39 -27.26
N LYS A 17 19.50 14.53 -26.59
CA LYS A 17 20.53 15.16 -25.75
C LYS A 17 20.94 14.25 -24.59
N GLN A 18 19.98 13.59 -23.95
CA GLN A 18 20.23 12.64 -22.87
C GLN A 18 21.00 11.40 -23.35
N LEU A 19 20.63 10.83 -24.50
CA LEU A 19 21.33 9.67 -25.06
C LEU A 19 22.78 10.01 -25.43
N LYS A 20 23.00 11.15 -26.10
CA LYS A 20 24.36 11.64 -26.43
C LYS A 20 25.20 11.89 -25.18
N TYR A 21 24.60 12.45 -24.12
CA TYR A 21 25.30 12.63 -22.85
C TYR A 21 25.63 11.28 -22.20
N ASN A 22 24.68 10.34 -22.18
CA ASN A 22 24.88 9.02 -21.59
C ASN A 22 25.97 8.23 -22.33
N GLU A 23 25.96 8.24 -23.66
CA GLU A 23 26.97 7.58 -24.50
C GLU A 23 28.36 8.17 -24.25
N LYS A 24 28.49 9.51 -24.24
CA LYS A 24 29.77 10.20 -23.96
C LYS A 24 30.33 9.91 -22.56
N ASN A 25 29.47 9.63 -21.58
CA ASN A 25 29.86 9.41 -20.19
C ASN A 25 29.78 7.92 -19.76
N GLY A 26 29.48 7.00 -20.67
CA GLY A 26 29.29 5.58 -20.35
C GLY A 26 28.17 5.31 -19.35
N ILE A 27 27.15 6.17 -19.26
CA ILE A 27 26.04 6.05 -18.30
C ILE A 27 24.98 5.10 -18.87
N ILE A 28 24.71 4.01 -18.15
CA ILE A 28 23.60 3.11 -18.45
C ILE A 28 22.35 3.60 -17.69
N PRO A 29 21.25 3.95 -18.36
CA PRO A 29 20.01 4.34 -17.69
C PRO A 29 19.51 3.23 -16.76
N ARG A 30 19.27 3.56 -15.49
CA ARG A 30 18.72 2.64 -14.49
C ARG A 30 17.56 3.29 -13.75
N GLN A 31 16.63 2.48 -13.26
CA GLN A 31 15.54 2.97 -12.43
C GLN A 31 16.11 3.55 -11.13
N VAL A 32 15.59 4.71 -10.70
CA VAL A 32 15.96 5.29 -9.41
C VAL A 32 15.43 4.39 -8.29
N ILE A 33 16.32 3.72 -7.58
CA ILE A 33 15.99 2.95 -6.39
C ILE A 33 15.96 3.93 -5.22
N ARG A 34 14.76 4.40 -4.85
CA ARG A 34 14.59 5.16 -3.60
C ARG A 34 14.75 4.18 -2.44
N LYS A 35 15.82 4.34 -1.64
CA LYS A 35 15.93 3.62 -0.36
C LYS A 35 14.74 4.06 0.49
N LYS A 36 13.86 3.13 0.87
CA LYS A 36 12.83 3.33 1.91
C LYS A 36 13.51 3.40 3.28
N GLY A 37 14.45 4.31 3.45
CA GLY A 37 14.99 4.68 4.74
C GLY A 37 14.16 5.83 5.26
N SER A 38 13.63 5.71 6.47
CA SER A 38 12.99 6.83 7.15
C SER A 38 13.95 8.01 7.14
N THR A 39 13.51 9.18 6.67
CA THR A 39 14.25 10.44 6.80
C THR A 39 14.46 10.84 8.28
N MET A 40 13.95 10.05 9.23
CA MET A 40 14.28 10.18 10.65
C MET A 40 15.69 9.67 10.93
N PRO A 41 16.62 10.54 11.36
CA PRO A 41 17.90 10.08 11.90
C PRO A 41 17.62 9.28 13.17
N GLY A 42 17.78 7.94 13.12
CA GLY A 42 17.71 7.08 14.31
C GLY A 42 16.92 5.79 14.18
N LYS A 43 16.07 5.59 13.17
CA LYS A 43 15.42 4.28 12.96
C LYS A 43 16.34 3.35 12.17
N LYS A 44 17.37 2.83 12.84
CA LYS A 44 17.90 1.52 12.49
C LYS A 44 16.77 0.52 12.74
N SER A 45 16.34 -0.18 11.70
CA SER A 45 15.54 -1.39 11.85
C SER A 45 16.44 -2.51 12.38
N GLU A 46 16.99 -2.33 13.57
CA GLU A 46 17.41 -3.45 14.37
C GLU A 46 16.11 -4.05 14.90
N SER A 47 15.82 -5.26 14.43
CA SER A 47 14.81 -6.13 15.03
C SER A 47 15.18 -6.25 16.51
N LEU A 48 14.52 -5.45 17.34
CA LEU A 48 14.66 -5.54 18.79
C LEU A 48 14.13 -6.93 19.20
N PRO A 49 14.96 -7.80 19.81
CA PRO A 49 14.51 -9.08 20.29
C PRO A 49 13.63 -8.82 21.52
N GLY A 50 12.32 -8.67 21.28
CA GLY A 50 11.37 -8.27 22.32
C GLY A 50 10.27 -7.32 21.85
N ALA A 51 10.18 -6.98 20.56
CA ALA A 51 8.91 -6.50 20.03
C ALA A 51 7.85 -7.57 20.30
N TYR A 52 6.86 -7.25 21.12
CA TYR A 52 5.72 -8.12 21.40
C TYR A 52 5.09 -8.52 20.07
N VAL A 53 5.39 -9.73 19.61
CA VAL A 53 4.72 -10.37 18.48
C VAL A 53 3.46 -10.94 19.07
N GLU A 54 2.36 -10.22 18.90
CA GLU A 54 1.05 -10.78 19.18
C GLU A 54 0.92 -12.06 18.34
N PRO A 55 0.53 -13.21 18.93
CA PRO A 55 0.43 -14.45 18.18
C PRO A 55 -0.49 -14.24 16.98
N GLU A 56 0.01 -14.52 15.78
CA GLU A 56 -0.65 -14.31 14.47
C GLU A 56 -1.99 -15.03 14.32
N ASN A 57 -2.37 -15.88 15.28
CA ASN A 57 -3.60 -16.65 15.26
C ASN A 57 -4.49 -16.22 16.41
N ILE A 58 -5.04 -15.01 16.32
CA ILE A 58 -6.33 -14.75 16.95
C ILE A 58 -7.37 -15.45 16.07
N ASP A 59 -7.49 -16.76 16.26
CA ASP A 59 -8.65 -17.53 15.84
C ASP A 59 -9.86 -17.09 16.67
N ILE A 60 -10.29 -15.83 16.54
CA ILE A 60 -11.69 -15.44 16.74
C ILE A 60 -12.43 -15.88 15.47
N ALA A 61 -12.18 -17.11 15.01
CA ALA A 61 -12.93 -17.76 13.95
C ALA A 61 -14.35 -17.97 14.46
N ALA A 62 -15.30 -17.46 13.68
CA ALA A 62 -16.73 -17.63 13.82
C ALA A 62 -17.42 -16.79 14.91
N ASP A 63 -17.55 -15.49 14.67
CA ASP A 63 -18.88 -14.92 14.89
C ASP A 63 -19.78 -15.45 13.76
N PRO A 64 -20.74 -16.36 14.03
CA PRO A 64 -21.53 -17.03 12.99
C PRO A 64 -22.25 -16.04 12.08
N VAL A 65 -22.54 -14.84 12.58
CA VAL A 65 -23.19 -13.77 11.83
C VAL A 65 -22.39 -13.36 10.60
N VAL A 66 -21.05 -13.25 10.70
CA VAL A 66 -20.18 -12.80 9.59
C VAL A 66 -20.10 -13.85 8.48
N ALA A 67 -20.10 -15.14 8.84
CA ALA A 67 -20.16 -16.23 7.86
C ALA A 67 -21.50 -16.25 7.09
N LEU A 68 -22.58 -15.84 7.74
CA LEU A 68 -23.93 -15.76 7.17
C LEU A 68 -24.18 -14.46 6.35
N MET A 69 -23.25 -13.50 6.34
CA MET A 69 -23.43 -12.25 5.60
C MET A 69 -23.42 -12.45 4.08
N SER A 70 -24.27 -11.70 3.38
CA SER A 70 -24.23 -11.63 1.91
C SER A 70 -22.96 -10.90 1.42
N PRO A 71 -22.47 -11.16 0.19
CA PRO A 71 -21.33 -10.44 -0.38
C PRO A 71 -21.48 -8.91 -0.34
N LYS A 72 -22.70 -8.40 -0.59
CA LYS A 72 -23.02 -6.97 -0.52
C LYS A 72 -22.94 -6.42 0.91
N ALA A 73 -23.28 -7.22 1.91
CA ALA A 73 -23.15 -6.83 3.31
C ALA A 73 -21.67 -6.80 3.74
N LEU A 74 -20.86 -7.74 3.27
CA LEU A 74 -19.41 -7.75 3.49
C LEU A 74 -18.73 -6.52 2.88
N GLU A 75 -19.08 -6.13 1.65
CA GLU A 75 -18.56 -4.90 1.03
C GLU A 75 -18.86 -3.65 1.87
N LYS A 76 -20.09 -3.53 2.38
CA LYS A 76 -20.47 -2.43 3.28
C LYS A 76 -19.71 -2.46 4.61
N ALA A 77 -19.48 -3.65 5.17
CA ALA A 77 -18.72 -3.81 6.40
C ALA A 77 -17.24 -3.43 6.22
N ILE A 78 -16.63 -3.80 5.09
CA ILE A 78 -15.26 -3.42 4.71
C ILE A 78 -15.15 -1.88 4.57
N ASP A 79 -16.12 -1.25 3.92
CA ASP A 79 -16.11 0.21 3.78
C ASP A 79 -16.31 0.93 5.12
N LYS A 80 -17.12 0.36 6.02
CA LYS A 80 -17.31 0.91 7.37
C LYS A 80 -16.02 0.79 8.20
N THR A 81 -15.41 -0.38 8.23
CA THR A 81 -14.14 -0.63 8.96
C THR A 81 -13.00 0.23 8.42
N ARG A 82 -12.91 0.42 7.08
CA ARG A 82 -11.95 1.36 6.48
C ARG A 82 -12.14 2.79 7.00
N LYS A 83 -13.38 3.28 7.06
CA LYS A 83 -13.68 4.63 7.58
C LYS A 83 -13.30 4.76 9.06
N SER A 84 -13.57 3.75 9.88
CA SER A 84 -13.17 3.72 11.29
C SER A 84 -11.65 3.73 11.45
N MET A 85 -10.93 2.95 10.64
CA MET A 85 -9.46 2.95 10.60
C MET A 85 -8.91 4.35 10.27
N GLU A 86 -9.46 5.00 9.24
CA GLU A 86 -9.05 6.36 8.85
C GLU A 86 -9.37 7.41 9.91
N ALA A 87 -10.51 7.28 10.62
CA ALA A 87 -10.86 8.16 11.72
C ALA A 87 -9.89 8.01 12.90
N ALA A 88 -9.63 6.78 13.34
CA ALA A 88 -8.66 6.48 14.40
C ALA A 88 -7.24 6.99 14.05
N ALA A 89 -6.82 6.80 12.79
CA ALA A 89 -5.53 7.30 12.31
C ALA A 89 -5.45 8.83 12.32
N LYS A 90 -6.54 9.55 12.03
CA LYS A 90 -6.62 11.02 12.12
C LYS A 90 -6.52 11.50 13.56
N GLU A 91 -7.09 10.74 14.49
CA GLU A 91 -7.03 11.01 15.94
C GLU A 91 -5.70 10.58 16.59
N LEU A 92 -4.76 10.05 15.79
CA LEU A 92 -3.46 9.53 16.23
C LEU A 92 -3.56 8.29 17.14
N ASP A 93 -4.71 7.62 17.17
CA ASP A 93 -4.89 6.34 17.83
C ASP A 93 -4.47 5.19 16.90
N PHE A 94 -3.18 4.89 16.91
CA PHE A 94 -2.60 3.88 16.05
C PHE A 94 -2.91 2.45 16.49
N ILE A 95 -3.26 2.23 17.77
CA ILE A 95 -3.58 0.90 18.28
C ILE A 95 -4.93 0.46 17.72
N SER A 96 -5.96 1.30 17.85
CA SER A 96 -7.27 0.97 17.28
C SER A 96 -7.23 0.98 15.74
N ALA A 97 -6.47 1.87 15.11
CA ALA A 97 -6.29 1.84 13.66
C ALA A 97 -5.66 0.52 13.18
N ALA A 98 -4.69 -0.04 13.90
CA ALA A 98 -4.11 -1.34 13.58
C ALA A 98 -5.15 -2.47 13.70
N GLN A 99 -5.97 -2.46 14.75
CA GLN A 99 -7.05 -3.44 14.93
C GLN A 99 -8.07 -3.38 13.78
N TYR A 100 -8.53 -2.17 13.40
CA TYR A 100 -9.46 -2.01 12.27
C TYR A 100 -8.85 -2.43 10.93
N ARG A 101 -7.54 -2.25 10.74
CA ARG A 101 -6.83 -2.73 9.56
C ARG A 101 -6.88 -4.25 9.46
N ASP A 102 -6.60 -4.93 10.56
CA ASP A 102 -6.54 -6.40 10.58
C ASP A 102 -7.94 -7.00 10.42
N GLU A 103 -8.97 -6.39 11.03
CA GLU A 103 -10.37 -6.73 10.79
C GLU A 103 -10.78 -6.51 9.33
N MET A 104 -10.38 -5.38 8.72
CA MET A 104 -10.68 -5.09 7.31
C MET A 104 -10.07 -6.14 6.37
N TYR A 105 -8.81 -6.55 6.60
CA TYR A 105 -8.17 -7.59 5.79
C TYR A 105 -8.88 -8.93 5.91
N ARG A 106 -9.29 -9.29 7.12
CA ARG A 106 -10.07 -10.49 7.37
C ARG A 106 -11.38 -10.53 6.59
N LEU A 107 -12.11 -9.41 6.58
CA LEU A 107 -13.35 -9.29 5.80
C LEU A 107 -13.09 -9.37 4.28
N GLN A 108 -11.97 -8.82 3.80
CA GLN A 108 -11.57 -8.92 2.39
C GLN A 108 -11.25 -10.36 1.99
N ASP A 109 -10.56 -11.12 2.84
CA ASP A 109 -10.25 -12.52 2.58
C ASP A 109 -11.51 -13.38 2.53
N LEU A 110 -12.46 -13.17 3.46
CA LEU A 110 -13.77 -13.84 3.43
C LEU A 110 -14.55 -13.54 2.14
N LEU A 111 -14.55 -12.28 1.70
CA LEU A 111 -15.19 -11.89 0.45
C LEU A 111 -14.51 -12.54 -0.76
N LYS A 112 -13.18 -12.65 -0.76
CA LYS A 112 -12.41 -13.27 -1.82
C LYS A 112 -12.68 -14.77 -1.92
N GLN A 113 -12.67 -15.49 -0.79
CA GLN A 113 -13.04 -16.91 -0.72
C GLN A 113 -14.46 -17.16 -1.26
N ARG A 114 -15.39 -16.23 -1.00
CA ARG A 114 -16.78 -16.37 -1.48
C ARG A 114 -16.97 -16.02 -2.95
N LYS A 115 -16.14 -15.13 -3.52
CA LYS A 115 -16.17 -14.79 -4.96
C LYS A 115 -15.45 -15.83 -5.84
N ASN A 116 -14.56 -16.62 -5.26
CA ASN A 116 -13.75 -17.61 -5.96
C ASN A 116 -13.85 -18.97 -5.25
N PRO A 117 -14.96 -19.71 -5.43
CA PRO A 117 -15.20 -20.98 -4.76
C PRO A 117 -14.22 -22.07 -5.18
#